data_AF-A0A8T7LXK9-F1
#
_entry.id   AF-A0A8T7LXK9-F1
#
_cell.length_a   1.000
_cell.length_b   1.000
_cell.length_c   1.000
_cell.angle_alpha   90.00
_cell.angle_beta   90.00
_cell.angle_gamma   90.00
#
_symmetry.space_group_name_H-M   'P 1'
#
loop_
_entity.id
_entity.type
_entity.pdbx_description
1 polymer ?
#
loop_
_entity_poly.entity_id
_entity_poly.type
_entity_poly.pdbx_seq_one_letter_code
_entity_poly.pdbx_strand_id
1 'polypeptide(L)'
;MNFTVILPLLASIVSFLFALMVFDQFILRHRTYQIIWTIGLLLFCLAAFSQFLGSSNGWIEYTNYYRLWYLAGAMGTSSFLGMGTIFLIASRRIALPVLGVLLICFIAAGVLVFTAQVDVSQLPVNSTDEITGKAFPSYVRVLTPFFNIFGAGFLLFGAIQSAFVFWRKRIRFYRVLSNIFIALGAFAASSAGVITRFNLSGSDAFSLATLLGVTFIFIGFLISIEVFEEVRIPFTRILLKRRSGVLRSSKQ
;
A
#
# COMPACT_ATOMS: atom_id res chain seq x y z
N MET A 1 -25.70 2.70 -5.45
CA MET A 1 -24.52 1.86 -5.75
C MET A 1 -24.32 0.89 -4.60
N ASN A 2 -24.02 -0.38 -4.88
CA ASN A 2 -23.79 -1.41 -3.85
C ASN A 2 -22.47 -1.16 -3.09
N PHE A 3 -22.38 -1.63 -1.84
CA PHE A 3 -21.17 -1.52 -1.00
C PHE A 3 -19.92 -2.10 -1.69
N THR A 4 -20.08 -3.23 -2.39
CA THR A 4 -19.06 -3.88 -3.21
C THR A 4 -18.43 -2.99 -4.28
N VAL A 5 -19.12 -1.92 -4.70
CA VAL A 5 -18.65 -0.95 -5.68
C VAL A 5 -18.08 0.29 -5.00
N ILE A 6 -18.75 0.81 -3.95
CA ILE A 6 -18.35 2.05 -3.29
C ILE A 6 -17.04 1.86 -2.49
N LEU A 7 -16.88 0.75 -1.78
CA LEU A 7 -15.74 0.55 -0.87
C LEU A 7 -14.38 0.57 -1.59
N PRO A 8 -14.19 -0.12 -2.74
CA PRO A 8 -12.94 -0.03 -3.49
C PRO A 8 -12.67 1.38 -4.04
N LEU A 9 -13.71 2.12 -4.45
CA LEU A 9 -13.56 3.51 -4.91
C LEU A 9 -13.08 4.43 -3.77
N LEU A 10 -13.65 4.30 -2.57
CA LEU A 10 -13.18 5.04 -1.41
C LEU A 10 -11.73 4.66 -1.07
N ALA A 11 -11.39 3.37 -1.12
CA ALA A 11 -10.03 2.91 -0.86
C ALA A 11 -9.03 3.46 -1.87
N SER A 12 -9.40 3.55 -3.16
CA SER A 12 -8.54 4.16 -4.18
C SER A 12 -8.34 5.65 -3.94
N ILE A 13 -9.39 6.39 -3.58
CA ILE A 13 -9.30 7.83 -3.26
C ILE A 13 -8.38 8.05 -2.06
N VAL A 14 -8.58 7.32 -0.96
CA VAL A 14 -7.75 7.42 0.24
C VAL A 14 -6.28 7.10 -0.09
N SER A 15 -6.04 6.03 -0.83
CA SER A 15 -4.68 5.65 -1.24
C SER A 15 -4.03 6.69 -2.16
N PHE A 16 -4.78 7.28 -3.08
CA PHE A 16 -4.30 8.34 -3.96
C PHE A 16 -3.89 9.59 -3.17
N LEU A 17 -4.74 10.06 -2.25
CA LEU A 17 -4.43 11.19 -1.38
C LEU A 17 -3.19 10.89 -0.52
N PHE A 18 -3.09 9.66 0.00
CA PHE A 18 -1.91 9.23 0.74
C PHE A 18 -0.66 9.25 -0.14
N ALA A 19 -0.72 8.71 -1.36
CA ALA A 19 0.38 8.72 -2.33
C ALA A 19 0.86 10.15 -2.64
N LEU A 20 -0.07 11.08 -2.84
CA LEU A 20 0.23 12.50 -3.07
C LEU A 20 0.99 13.12 -1.89
N MET A 21 0.59 12.83 -0.65
CA MET A 21 1.28 13.35 0.54
C MET A 21 2.67 12.75 0.73
N VAL A 22 2.86 11.46 0.45
CA VAL A 22 4.19 10.83 0.48
C VAL A 22 5.08 11.40 -0.63
N PHE A 23 4.50 11.66 -1.81
CA PHE A 23 5.22 12.26 -2.93
C PHE A 23 5.64 13.70 -2.65
N ASP A 24 4.77 14.50 -2.04
CA ASP A 24 5.09 15.84 -1.57
C ASP A 24 6.26 15.83 -0.58
N GLN A 25 6.30 14.86 0.35
CA GLN A 25 7.47 14.69 1.21
C GLN A 25 8.74 14.31 0.45
N PHE A 26 8.62 13.49 -0.61
CA PHE A 26 9.75 13.14 -1.47
C PHE A 26 10.32 14.36 -2.19
N ILE A 27 9.47 15.22 -2.75
CA ILE A 27 9.92 16.46 -3.43
C ILE A 27 10.77 17.33 -2.51
N LEU A 28 10.50 17.32 -1.20
CA LEU A 28 11.26 18.11 -0.24
C LEU A 28 12.53 17.44 0.26
N ARG A 29 12.43 16.16 0.63
CA ARG A 29 13.49 15.47 1.38
C ARG A 29 14.37 14.61 0.48
N HIS A 30 13.94 14.37 -0.76
CA HIS A 30 14.61 13.55 -1.78
C HIS A 30 15.05 12.18 -1.25
N ARG A 31 14.26 11.58 -0.35
CA ARG A 31 14.56 10.25 0.18
C ARG A 31 13.99 9.18 -0.74
N THR A 32 14.84 8.33 -1.28
CA THR A 32 14.48 7.32 -2.28
C THR A 32 13.37 6.36 -1.83
N TYR A 33 13.30 6.02 -0.54
CA TYR A 33 12.21 5.18 -0.03
C TYR A 33 10.83 5.83 -0.18
N GLN A 34 10.73 7.18 -0.16
CA GLN A 34 9.46 7.89 -0.27
C GLN A 34 8.88 7.77 -1.68
N ILE A 35 9.69 7.95 -2.73
CA ILE A 35 9.19 7.78 -4.11
C ILE A 35 8.79 6.33 -4.39
N ILE A 36 9.50 5.36 -3.81
CA ILE A 36 9.15 3.95 -3.96
C ILE A 36 7.86 3.61 -3.22
N TRP A 37 7.65 4.16 -2.02
CA TRP A 37 6.38 4.05 -1.31
C TRP A 37 5.23 4.73 -2.05
N THR A 38 5.46 5.90 -2.67
CA THR A 38 4.49 6.53 -3.56
C THR A 38 4.10 5.58 -4.69
N ILE A 39 5.05 4.92 -5.35
CA ILE A 39 4.74 3.93 -6.41
C ILE A 39 3.90 2.79 -5.84
N GLY A 40 4.25 2.24 -4.69
CA GLY A 40 3.46 1.19 -4.03
C GLY A 40 2.02 1.62 -3.71
N LEU A 41 1.82 2.84 -3.22
CA LEU A 41 0.50 3.41 -2.96
C LEU A 41 -0.30 3.68 -4.25
N LEU A 42 0.35 4.15 -5.31
CA LEU A 42 -0.29 4.31 -6.62
C LEU A 42 -0.71 2.97 -7.23
N LEU A 43 0.08 1.91 -7.03
CA LEU A 43 -0.30 0.55 -7.44
C LEU A 43 -1.51 0.04 -6.64
N PHE A 44 -1.58 0.33 -5.33
CA PHE A 44 -2.77 0.02 -4.54
C PHE A 44 -3.99 0.79 -5.05
N CYS A 45 -3.84 2.09 -5.30
CA CYS A 45 -4.89 2.92 -5.88
C CYS A 45 -5.40 2.35 -7.20
N LEU A 46 -4.48 1.97 -8.10
CA LEU A 46 -4.82 1.37 -9.39
C LEU A 46 -5.55 0.04 -9.22
N ALA A 47 -5.14 -0.80 -8.27
CA ALA A 47 -5.81 -2.06 -7.98
C ALA A 47 -7.23 -1.85 -7.44
N ALA A 48 -7.38 -0.99 -6.42
CA ALA A 48 -8.68 -0.69 -5.82
C ALA A 48 -9.63 -0.01 -6.83
N PHE A 49 -9.11 0.87 -7.70
CA PHE A 49 -9.90 1.49 -8.76
C PHE A 49 -10.28 0.49 -9.85
N SER A 50 -9.40 -0.44 -10.22
CA SER A 50 -9.73 -1.54 -11.13
C SER A 50 -10.81 -2.44 -10.55
N GLN A 51 -10.82 -2.64 -9.22
CA GLN A 51 -11.89 -3.36 -8.53
C GLN A 51 -13.21 -2.62 -8.56
N PHE A 52 -13.21 -1.30 -8.36
CA PHE A 52 -14.40 -0.48 -8.57
C PHE A 52 -14.96 -0.62 -9.99
N LEU A 53 -14.11 -0.49 -11.02
CA LEU A 53 -14.53 -0.59 -12.42
C LEU A 53 -15.05 -1.99 -12.76
N GLY A 54 -14.37 -3.05 -12.31
CA GLY A 54 -14.82 -4.44 -12.51
C GLY A 54 -16.15 -4.74 -11.84
N SER A 55 -16.35 -4.29 -10.59
CA SER A 55 -17.61 -4.46 -9.88
C SER A 55 -18.75 -3.59 -10.42
N SER A 56 -18.44 -2.45 -11.06
CA SER A 56 -19.43 -1.54 -11.66
C SER A 56 -19.85 -1.95 -13.07
N ASN A 57 -18.88 -2.31 -13.91
CA ASN A 57 -19.08 -2.49 -15.34
C ASN A 57 -19.04 -3.98 -15.76
N GLY A 58 -18.67 -4.88 -14.86
CA GLY A 58 -18.53 -6.31 -15.12
C GLY A 58 -17.10 -6.72 -15.50
N TRP A 59 -16.68 -7.87 -14.96
CA TRP A 59 -15.33 -8.40 -15.15
C TRP A 59 -15.13 -9.12 -16.49
N ILE A 60 -16.19 -9.74 -17.02
CA ILE A 60 -16.15 -10.55 -18.25
C ILE A 60 -15.96 -9.65 -19.47
N GLU A 61 -16.81 -8.63 -19.61
CA GLU A 61 -16.76 -7.68 -20.73
C GLU A 61 -15.44 -6.89 -20.73
N TYR A 62 -14.94 -6.52 -19.55
CA TYR A 62 -13.74 -5.70 -19.38
C TYR A 62 -12.63 -6.44 -18.64
N THR A 63 -12.14 -7.54 -19.21
CA THR A 63 -11.09 -8.39 -18.60
C THR A 63 -9.80 -7.63 -18.25
N ASN A 64 -9.53 -6.47 -18.85
CA ASN A 64 -8.36 -5.66 -18.50
C ASN A 64 -8.41 -5.07 -17.07
N TYR A 65 -9.60 -4.85 -16.51
CA TYR A 65 -9.73 -4.47 -15.10
C TYR A 65 -9.21 -5.59 -14.19
N TYR A 66 -9.50 -6.85 -14.55
CA TYR A 66 -8.98 -8.02 -13.84
C TYR A 66 -7.45 -8.10 -13.90
N ARG A 67 -6.87 -7.90 -15.10
CA ARG A 67 -5.41 -7.91 -15.30
C ARG A 67 -4.71 -6.81 -14.50
N LEU A 68 -5.24 -5.59 -14.51
CA LEU A 68 -4.70 -4.46 -13.75
C LEU A 68 -4.83 -4.66 -12.24
N TRP A 69 -5.99 -5.12 -11.78
CA TRP A 69 -6.20 -5.48 -10.37
C TRP A 69 -5.17 -6.51 -9.90
N TYR A 70 -4.95 -7.56 -10.70
CA TYR A 70 -4.04 -8.65 -10.34
C TYR A 70 -2.58 -8.17 -10.31
N LEU A 71 -2.11 -7.49 -11.35
CA LEU A 71 -0.73 -7.01 -11.42
C LEU A 71 -0.44 -5.96 -10.34
N ALA A 72 -1.32 -4.97 -10.19
CA ALA A 72 -1.09 -3.85 -9.29
C ALA A 72 -1.33 -4.23 -7.82
N GLY A 73 -2.38 -4.99 -7.53
CA GLY A 73 -2.78 -5.37 -6.18
C GLY A 73 -2.04 -6.61 -5.68
N ALA A 74 -2.18 -7.74 -6.38
CA ALA A 74 -1.68 -9.03 -5.92
C ALA A 74 -0.15 -9.15 -5.97
N MET A 75 0.52 -8.39 -6.84
CA MET A 75 1.99 -8.41 -7.00
C MET A 75 2.63 -7.07 -6.65
N GLY A 76 2.18 -5.98 -7.26
CA GLY A 76 2.89 -4.69 -7.23
C GLY A 76 2.91 -4.02 -5.87
N THR A 77 1.73 -3.79 -5.28
CA THR A 77 1.57 -2.95 -4.08
C THR A 77 2.52 -3.36 -2.95
N SER A 78 2.41 -4.60 -2.47
CA SER A 78 3.20 -5.09 -1.34
C SER A 78 4.69 -5.06 -1.65
N SER A 79 5.07 -5.43 -2.88
CA SER A 79 6.46 -5.51 -3.33
C SER A 79 7.14 -4.16 -3.35
N PHE A 80 6.50 -3.13 -3.91
CA PHE A 80 7.06 -1.78 -3.93
C PHE A 80 7.04 -1.14 -2.54
N LEU A 81 6.01 -1.40 -1.73
CA LEU A 81 6.02 -0.96 -0.33
C LEU A 81 7.18 -1.58 0.47
N GLY A 82 7.42 -2.88 0.32
CA GLY A 82 8.57 -3.58 0.91
C GLY A 82 9.91 -3.09 0.37
N MET A 83 10.00 -2.81 -0.93
CA MET A 83 11.19 -2.24 -1.55
C MET A 83 11.56 -0.87 -0.96
N GLY A 84 10.56 -0.03 -0.66
CA GLY A 84 10.79 1.23 0.04
C GLY A 84 11.41 1.01 1.43
N THR A 85 10.99 -0.03 2.15
CA THR A 85 11.59 -0.41 3.43
C THR A 85 13.04 -0.86 3.30
N ILE A 86 13.40 -1.56 2.22
CA ILE A 86 14.79 -1.89 1.92
C ILE A 86 15.61 -0.61 1.74
N PHE A 87 15.11 0.37 0.98
CA PHE A 87 15.78 1.67 0.84
C PHE A 87 15.86 2.49 2.13
N LEU A 88 14.99 2.21 3.10
CA LEU A 88 15.02 2.85 4.41
C LEU A 88 16.10 2.25 5.32
N ILE A 89 16.31 0.93 5.27
CA ILE A 89 17.12 0.20 6.25
C ILE A 89 18.49 -0.23 5.68
N ALA A 90 18.54 -0.64 4.42
CA ALA A 90 19.74 -1.14 3.78
C ALA A 90 20.53 -0.03 3.07
N SER A 91 21.82 -0.29 2.82
CA SER A 91 22.65 0.63 2.04
C SER A 91 22.20 0.66 0.57
N ARG A 92 22.45 1.78 -0.12
CA ARG A 92 22.14 1.94 -1.55
C ARG A 92 22.77 0.86 -2.44
N ARG A 93 23.93 0.33 -2.04
CA ARG A 93 24.64 -0.74 -2.76
C ARG A 93 23.86 -2.06 -2.79
N ILE A 94 23.02 -2.30 -1.79
CA ILE A 94 22.13 -3.47 -1.72
C ILE A 94 20.77 -3.13 -2.33
N ALA A 95 20.21 -1.96 -1.99
CA ALA A 95 18.87 -1.59 -2.42
C ALA A 95 18.75 -1.43 -3.95
N LEU A 96 19.76 -0.90 -4.63
CA LEU A 96 19.71 -0.67 -6.08
C LEU A 96 19.67 -1.98 -6.90
N PRO A 97 20.56 -2.97 -6.70
CA PRO A 97 20.45 -4.25 -7.39
C PRO A 97 19.13 -4.97 -7.11
N VAL A 98 18.66 -4.95 -5.85
CA VAL A 98 17.38 -5.57 -5.47
C VAL A 98 16.21 -4.90 -6.18
N LEU A 99 16.21 -3.56 -6.30
CA LEU A 99 15.23 -2.84 -7.12
C LEU A 99 15.31 -3.27 -8.59
N GLY A 100 16.52 -3.40 -9.16
CA GLY A 100 16.70 -3.85 -10.53
C GLY A 100 16.10 -5.23 -10.77
N VAL A 101 16.36 -6.18 -9.88
CA VAL A 101 15.74 -7.52 -9.93
C VAL A 101 14.23 -7.44 -9.81
N LEU A 102 13.71 -6.67 -8.84
CA LEU A 102 12.28 -6.49 -8.66
C LEU A 102 11.61 -5.92 -9.93
N LEU A 103 12.21 -4.91 -10.56
CA LEU A 103 11.68 -4.29 -11.78
C LEU A 103 11.67 -5.28 -12.94
N ILE A 104 12.76 -6.04 -13.16
CA ILE A 104 12.82 -7.06 -14.21
C ILE A 104 11.73 -8.11 -13.98
N CYS A 105 11.61 -8.63 -12.76
CA CYS A 105 10.58 -9.60 -12.41
C CYS A 105 9.17 -9.02 -12.59
N PHE A 106 8.94 -7.76 -12.17
CA PHE A 106 7.64 -7.11 -12.26
C PHE A 106 7.23 -6.82 -13.71
N ILE A 107 8.18 -6.42 -14.57
CA ILE A 107 7.95 -6.27 -16.01
C ILE A 107 7.62 -7.62 -16.64
N ALA A 108 8.39 -8.67 -16.34
CA ALA A 108 8.12 -10.02 -16.84
C ALA A 108 6.74 -10.53 -16.38
N ALA A 109 6.39 -10.30 -15.11
CA ALA A 109 5.06 -10.62 -14.59
C ALA A 109 3.97 -9.82 -15.30
N GLY A 110 4.20 -8.54 -15.61
CA GLY A 110 3.30 -7.72 -16.41
C GLY A 110 3.07 -8.30 -17.80
N VAL A 111 4.13 -8.67 -18.51
CA VAL A 111 4.02 -9.34 -19.82
C VAL A 111 3.15 -10.60 -19.70
N LEU A 112 3.47 -11.49 -18.76
CA LEU A 112 2.71 -12.73 -18.56
C LEU A 112 1.24 -12.46 -18.18
N VAL A 113 0.99 -11.51 -17.30
CA VAL A 113 -0.37 -11.12 -16.88
C VAL A 113 -1.18 -10.54 -18.03
N PHE A 114 -0.56 -9.87 -19.01
CA PHE A 114 -1.28 -9.29 -20.16
C PHE A 114 -1.36 -10.22 -21.38
N THR A 115 -0.46 -11.19 -21.52
CA THR A 115 -0.48 -12.15 -22.64
C THR A 115 -1.15 -13.48 -22.30
N ALA A 116 -1.28 -13.83 -21.02
CA ALA A 116 -1.92 -15.08 -20.61
C ALA A 116 -3.41 -15.11 -20.98
N GLN A 117 -3.90 -16.30 -21.34
CA GLN A 117 -5.32 -16.55 -21.51
C GLN A 117 -6.01 -16.53 -20.14
N VAL A 118 -7.05 -15.71 -20.01
CA VAL A 118 -7.87 -15.61 -18.79
C VAL A 118 -9.12 -16.45 -18.99
N ASP A 119 -9.35 -17.40 -18.09
CA ASP A 119 -10.59 -18.16 -18.06
C ASP A 119 -11.71 -17.31 -17.47
N VAL A 120 -12.49 -16.69 -18.36
CA VAL A 120 -13.58 -15.78 -17.99
C VAL A 120 -14.70 -16.45 -17.19
N SER A 121 -14.81 -17.79 -17.25
CA SER A 121 -15.79 -18.54 -16.46
C SER A 121 -15.50 -18.50 -14.96
N GLN A 122 -14.25 -18.21 -14.59
CA GLN A 122 -13.80 -18.07 -13.20
C GLN A 122 -13.88 -16.63 -12.68
N LEU A 123 -14.33 -15.68 -13.51
CA LEU A 123 -14.49 -14.29 -13.09
C LEU A 123 -15.83 -14.07 -12.40
N PRO A 124 -15.91 -13.14 -11.42
CA PRO A 124 -17.16 -12.80 -10.75
C PRO A 124 -18.27 -12.41 -11.74
N VAL A 125 -19.43 -13.04 -11.61
CA VAL A 125 -20.65 -12.66 -12.35
C VAL A 125 -21.48 -11.71 -11.50
N ASN A 126 -21.62 -12.00 -10.20
CA ASN A 126 -22.28 -11.11 -9.28
C ASN A 126 -21.26 -10.19 -8.61
N SER A 127 -21.66 -8.96 -8.29
CA SER A 127 -20.80 -8.00 -7.60
C SER A 127 -20.42 -8.44 -6.17
N THR A 128 -21.13 -9.40 -5.58
CA THR A 128 -20.83 -10.00 -4.28
C THR A 128 -19.78 -11.10 -4.33
N ASP A 129 -19.54 -11.68 -5.52
CA ASP A 129 -18.60 -12.78 -5.68
C ASP A 129 -17.15 -12.27 -5.51
N GLU A 130 -16.29 -13.10 -4.92
CA GLU A 130 -14.91 -12.70 -4.67
C GLU A 130 -14.08 -12.77 -5.95
N ILE A 131 -13.39 -11.67 -6.26
CA ILE A 131 -12.35 -11.67 -7.26
C ILE A 131 -11.10 -12.38 -6.75
N THR A 132 -10.63 -13.39 -7.49
CA THR A 132 -9.44 -14.17 -7.12
C THR A 132 -8.51 -14.34 -8.31
N GLY A 133 -7.29 -14.84 -8.06
CA GLY A 133 -6.35 -15.20 -9.12
C GLY A 133 -6.73 -16.41 -9.97
N LYS A 134 -7.83 -17.13 -9.66
CA LYS A 134 -8.16 -18.45 -10.26
C LYS A 134 -8.34 -18.43 -11.78
N ALA A 135 -8.77 -17.31 -12.35
CA ALA A 135 -8.95 -17.16 -13.78
C ALA A 135 -7.62 -17.16 -14.56
N PHE A 136 -6.47 -17.01 -13.88
CA PHE A 136 -5.16 -17.12 -14.50
C PHE A 136 -4.59 -18.56 -14.49
N PRO A 137 -3.82 -18.94 -15.53
CA PRO A 137 -3.03 -20.16 -15.54
C PRO A 137 -2.07 -20.26 -14.34
N SER A 138 -1.72 -21.49 -13.96
CA SER A 138 -0.84 -21.76 -12.81
C SER A 138 0.51 -21.04 -12.89
N TYR A 139 1.10 -20.92 -14.08
CA TYR A 139 2.40 -20.25 -14.29
C TYR A 139 2.37 -18.74 -14.01
N VAL A 140 1.20 -18.08 -14.13
CA VAL A 140 1.06 -16.67 -13.71
C VAL A 140 0.83 -16.60 -12.21
N ARG A 141 -0.02 -17.49 -11.68
CA ARG A 141 -0.39 -17.52 -10.26
C ARG A 141 0.79 -17.80 -9.34
N VAL A 142 1.74 -18.63 -9.77
CA VAL A 142 2.92 -19.02 -8.97
C VAL A 142 3.83 -17.82 -8.68
N LEU A 143 3.77 -16.75 -9.47
CA LEU A 143 4.57 -15.54 -9.24
C LEU A 143 4.08 -14.74 -8.02
N THR A 144 2.79 -14.75 -7.75
CA THR A 144 2.14 -13.94 -6.71
C THR A 144 2.70 -14.20 -5.30
N PRO A 145 2.92 -15.45 -4.85
CA PRO A 145 3.60 -15.71 -3.59
C PRO A 145 4.99 -15.09 -3.48
N PHE A 146 5.81 -15.09 -4.54
CA PHE A 146 7.16 -14.52 -4.49
C PHE A 146 7.15 -13.02 -4.23
N PHE A 147 6.31 -12.29 -4.98
CA PHE A 147 6.11 -10.85 -4.78
C PHE A 147 5.58 -10.53 -3.38
N ASN A 148 4.59 -11.29 -2.90
CA ASN A 148 4.02 -11.05 -1.57
C ASN A 148 4.98 -11.42 -0.43
N ILE A 149 5.72 -12.52 -0.52
CA ILE A 149 6.72 -12.90 0.49
C ILE A 149 7.81 -11.82 0.55
N PHE A 150 8.27 -11.35 -0.61
CA PHE A 150 9.23 -10.25 -0.68
C PHE A 150 8.66 -8.98 -0.01
N GLY A 151 7.50 -8.51 -0.49
CA GLY A 151 6.89 -7.28 -0.02
C GLY A 151 6.53 -7.30 1.47
N ALA A 152 5.71 -8.28 1.87
CA ALA A 152 5.24 -8.43 3.24
C ALA A 152 6.39 -8.76 4.20
N GLY A 153 7.36 -9.58 3.79
CA GLY A 153 8.53 -9.92 4.60
C GLY A 153 9.34 -8.69 4.97
N PHE A 154 9.64 -7.81 4.01
CA PHE A 154 10.39 -6.59 4.29
C PHE A 154 9.58 -5.55 5.08
N LEU A 155 8.27 -5.43 4.83
CA LEU A 155 7.40 -4.58 5.65
C LEU A 155 7.35 -5.06 7.11
N LEU A 156 7.17 -6.36 7.32
CA LEU A 156 7.16 -6.97 8.65
C LEU A 156 8.49 -6.77 9.35
N PHE A 157 9.60 -7.02 8.65
CA PHE A 157 10.95 -6.80 9.18
C PHE A 157 11.16 -5.33 9.60
N GLY A 158 10.79 -4.38 8.75
CA GLY A 158 10.90 -2.96 9.06
C GLY A 158 10.02 -2.52 10.23
N ALA A 159 8.82 -3.09 10.36
CA ALA A 159 7.93 -2.85 11.49
C ALA A 159 8.52 -3.37 12.81
N ILE A 160 9.03 -4.60 12.82
CA ILE A 160 9.69 -5.21 14.00
C ILE A 160 10.91 -4.38 14.41
N GLN A 161 11.75 -4.01 13.45
CA GLN A 161 12.95 -3.22 13.70
C GLN A 161 12.61 -1.84 14.27
N SER A 162 11.56 -1.20 13.75
CA SER A 162 11.05 0.08 14.27
C SER A 162 10.54 -0.06 15.71
N ALA A 163 9.74 -1.10 16.01
CA ALA A 163 9.21 -1.36 17.34
C ALA A 163 10.33 -1.58 18.38
N PHE A 164 11.35 -2.37 18.02
CA PHE A 164 12.51 -2.62 18.90
C PHE A 164 13.28 -1.34 19.24
N VAL A 165 13.53 -0.49 18.23
CA VAL A 165 14.20 0.80 18.45
C VAL A 165 13.36 1.72 19.35
N PHE A 166 12.05 1.75 19.17
CA PHE A 166 11.13 2.55 19.97
C PHE A 166 11.09 2.11 21.43
N TRP A 167 11.06 0.79 21.68
CA TRP A 167 11.13 0.23 23.02
C TRP A 167 12.43 0.63 23.73
N ARG A 168 13.57 0.56 23.05
CA ARG A 168 14.88 0.93 23.63
C ARG A 168 15.05 2.43 23.88
N LYS A 169 14.43 3.30 23.08
CA LYS A 169 14.66 4.76 23.11
C LYS A 169 13.56 5.60 23.79
N ARG A 170 12.56 4.98 24.45
CA ARG A 170 11.51 5.65 25.26
C ARG A 170 10.94 6.92 24.61
N ILE A 171 10.35 6.77 23.43
CA ILE A 171 10.01 7.90 22.56
C ILE A 171 8.65 8.53 22.92
N ARG A 172 8.47 9.80 22.55
CA ARG A 172 7.30 10.66 22.85
C ARG A 172 5.95 10.05 22.40
N PHE A 173 4.90 10.36 23.17
CA PHE A 173 3.53 9.82 23.07
C PHE A 173 2.88 9.90 21.67
N TYR A 174 3.07 10.98 20.91
CA TYR A 174 2.49 11.12 19.57
C TYR A 174 3.04 10.09 18.55
N ARG A 175 4.30 9.64 18.73
CA ARG A 175 4.84 8.56 17.90
C ARG A 175 4.19 7.21 18.24
N VAL A 176 3.76 7.02 19.49
CA VAL A 176 3.04 5.82 19.91
C VAL A 176 1.67 5.73 19.24
N LEU A 177 0.90 6.82 19.24
CA LEU A 177 -0.41 6.87 18.56
C LEU A 177 -0.29 6.60 17.06
N SER A 178 0.65 7.25 16.38
CA SER A 178 0.92 7.00 14.96
C SER A 178 1.17 5.51 14.68
N ASN A 179 2.06 4.88 15.44
CA ASN A 179 2.38 3.46 15.26
C ASN A 179 1.19 2.55 15.55
N ILE A 180 0.34 2.89 16.51
CA ILE A 180 -0.88 2.11 16.80
C ILE A 180 -1.80 2.14 15.58
N PHE A 181 -2.06 3.31 15.00
CA PHE A 181 -2.89 3.42 13.79
C PHE A 181 -2.28 2.67 12.59
N ILE A 182 -0.97 2.79 12.38
CA ILE A 182 -0.26 2.03 11.33
C ILE A 182 -0.39 0.52 11.56
N ALA A 183 -0.19 0.06 12.79
CA ALA A 183 -0.29 -1.35 13.15
C ALA A 183 -1.71 -1.90 12.98
N LEU A 184 -2.72 -1.16 13.44
CA LEU A 184 -4.14 -1.54 13.26
C LEU A 184 -4.52 -1.61 11.78
N GLY A 185 -4.06 -0.65 10.98
CA GLY A 185 -4.31 -0.66 9.54
C GLY A 185 -3.59 -1.80 8.82
N ALA A 186 -2.33 -2.08 9.16
CA ALA A 186 -1.60 -3.22 8.62
C ALA A 186 -2.23 -4.56 9.01
N PHE A 187 -2.73 -4.68 10.25
CA PHE A 187 -3.47 -5.85 10.71
C PHE A 187 -4.79 -6.05 9.96
N ALA A 188 -5.57 -4.97 9.78
CA ALA A 188 -6.81 -5.03 8.98
C ALA A 188 -6.54 -5.46 7.54
N ALA A 189 -5.54 -4.86 6.88
CA ALA A 189 -5.15 -5.22 5.51
C ALA A 189 -4.67 -6.68 5.38
N SER A 190 -3.89 -7.16 6.36
CA SER A 190 -3.42 -8.55 6.38
C SER A 190 -4.56 -9.54 6.65
N SER A 191 -5.53 -9.14 7.46
CA SER A 191 -6.72 -9.94 7.78
C SER A 191 -7.68 -10.05 6.59
N ALA A 192 -7.71 -9.06 5.68
CA ALA A 192 -8.54 -9.09 4.49
C ALA A 192 -8.35 -10.39 3.68
N GLY A 193 -7.10 -10.80 3.45
CA GLY A 193 -6.77 -12.04 2.75
C GLY A 193 -7.03 -13.33 3.54
N VAL A 194 -7.22 -13.25 4.86
CA VAL A 194 -7.60 -14.38 5.72
C VAL A 194 -9.11 -14.56 5.70
N ILE A 195 -9.87 -13.46 5.77
CA ILE A 195 -11.35 -13.46 5.71
C ILE A 195 -11.84 -14.16 4.45
N THR A 196 -11.19 -13.90 3.32
CA THR A 196 -11.51 -14.55 2.04
C THR A 196 -11.17 -16.04 2.02
N ARG A 197 -10.00 -16.42 2.57
CA ARG A 197 -9.55 -17.82 2.61
C ARG A 197 -10.43 -18.75 3.45
N PHE A 198 -11.10 -18.21 4.46
CA PHE A 198 -11.99 -18.98 5.35
C PHE A 198 -13.49 -18.82 5.03
N ASN A 199 -13.84 -18.18 3.90
CA ASN A 199 -15.23 -17.90 3.51
C ASN A 199 -16.06 -17.21 4.62
N LEU A 200 -15.41 -16.44 5.50
CA LEU A 200 -16.05 -15.93 6.71
C LEU A 200 -17.00 -14.75 6.43
N SER A 201 -16.85 -14.08 5.29
CA SER A 201 -17.74 -13.01 4.80
C SER A 201 -17.39 -12.70 3.33
N GLY A 202 -18.39 -12.42 2.47
CA GLY A 202 -18.21 -12.16 1.03
C GLY A 202 -17.33 -10.94 0.69
N SER A 203 -17.28 -10.55 -0.60
CA SER A 203 -16.44 -9.47 -1.14
C SER A 203 -16.51 -8.12 -0.39
N ASP A 204 -17.62 -7.84 0.29
CA ASP A 204 -17.82 -6.65 1.13
C ASP A 204 -16.81 -6.59 2.30
N ALA A 205 -16.54 -7.71 2.97
CA ALA A 205 -15.65 -7.72 4.13
C ALA A 205 -14.18 -7.52 3.73
N PHE A 206 -13.77 -8.11 2.61
CA PHE A 206 -12.44 -7.87 2.04
C PHE A 206 -12.26 -6.39 1.69
N SER A 207 -13.23 -5.80 0.99
CA SER A 207 -13.20 -4.41 0.55
C SER A 207 -13.21 -3.45 1.74
N LEU A 208 -14.01 -3.75 2.77
CA LEU A 208 -14.05 -2.98 4.02
C LEU A 208 -12.74 -3.07 4.79
N ALA A 209 -12.17 -4.26 4.96
CA ALA A 209 -10.89 -4.45 5.63
C ALA A 209 -9.75 -3.72 4.91
N THR A 210 -9.79 -3.72 3.57
CA THR A 210 -8.83 -3.01 2.71
C THR A 210 -8.96 -1.48 2.87
N LEU A 211 -10.19 -0.95 2.86
CA LEU A 211 -10.46 0.47 3.11
C LEU A 211 -10.03 0.91 4.51
N LEU A 212 -10.41 0.17 5.54
CA LEU A 212 -10.00 0.45 6.92
C LEU A 212 -8.48 0.37 7.07
N GLY A 213 -7.86 -0.63 6.44
CA GLY A 213 -6.42 -0.82 6.43
C GLY A 213 -5.68 0.40 5.91
N VAL A 214 -5.98 0.83 4.67
CA VAL A 214 -5.33 2.00 4.07
C VAL A 214 -5.66 3.30 4.83
N THR A 215 -6.89 3.44 5.33
CA THR A 215 -7.32 4.63 6.08
C THR A 215 -6.57 4.76 7.41
N PHE A 216 -6.44 3.67 8.17
CA PHE A 216 -5.70 3.69 9.44
C PHE A 216 -4.21 3.90 9.24
N ILE A 217 -3.60 3.28 8.21
CA ILE A 217 -2.21 3.56 7.87
C ILE A 217 -2.05 5.05 7.50
N PHE A 218 -2.98 5.61 6.73
CA PHE A 218 -2.92 7.01 6.34
C PHE A 218 -3.11 7.96 7.54
N ILE A 219 -4.07 7.71 8.42
CA ILE A 219 -4.24 8.47 9.68
C ILE A 219 -2.98 8.37 10.54
N GLY A 220 -2.41 7.17 10.69
CA GLY A 220 -1.18 6.96 11.43
C GLY A 220 -0.01 7.73 10.81
N PHE A 221 0.09 7.77 9.48
CA PHE A 221 1.05 8.62 8.78
C PHE A 221 0.81 10.10 9.04
N LEU A 222 -0.43 10.60 8.96
CA LEU A 222 -0.79 11.99 9.27
C LEU A 222 -0.41 12.39 10.70
N ILE A 223 -0.61 11.49 11.67
CA ILE A 223 -0.19 11.68 13.07
C ILE A 223 1.35 11.67 13.19
N SER A 224 2.04 10.85 12.38
CA SER A 224 3.50 10.75 12.38
C SER A 224 4.19 12.03 11.88
N ILE A 225 3.49 12.85 11.08
CA ILE A 225 4.17 13.91 10.36
C ILE A 225 4.71 14.93 11.38
N GLU A 226 6.01 15.23 11.25
CA GLU A 226 6.70 16.34 11.92
C GLU A 226 6.07 17.73 11.61
N VAL A 227 5.01 17.76 10.80
CA VAL A 227 4.14 18.91 10.49
C VAL A 227 3.44 19.47 11.74
N PHE A 228 3.39 18.76 12.86
CA PHE A 228 2.96 19.36 14.13
C PHE A 228 4.01 20.27 14.80
N GLU A 229 5.26 20.24 14.33
CA GLU A 229 6.22 21.31 14.59
C GLU A 229 6.18 22.38 13.49
N GLU A 230 5.74 22.07 12.25
CA GLU A 230 5.65 23.01 11.11
C GLU A 230 4.49 22.68 10.14
N VAL A 231 3.32 23.34 10.29
CA VAL A 231 2.18 23.26 9.36
C VAL A 231 2.56 23.95 8.06
N ARG A 232 2.42 23.26 6.93
CA ARG A 232 2.84 23.72 5.60
C ARG A 232 1.76 23.42 4.56
N ILE A 233 1.63 24.28 3.54
CA ILE A 233 0.77 24.00 2.39
C ILE A 233 1.42 22.88 1.53
N PRO A 234 0.69 21.79 1.21
CA PRO A 234 1.19 20.72 0.35
C PRO A 234 1.76 21.24 -0.97
N PHE A 235 2.85 20.63 -1.46
CA PHE A 235 3.56 20.98 -2.70
C PHE A 235 4.22 22.36 -2.73
N THR A 236 4.23 23.10 -1.62
CA THR A 236 4.89 24.42 -1.52
C THR A 236 5.86 24.46 -0.36
N ARG A 237 6.84 25.38 -0.36
CA ARG A 237 7.70 25.60 0.81
C ARG A 237 7.08 26.53 1.87
N ILE A 238 5.80 26.89 1.70
CA ILE A 238 5.12 27.92 2.52
C ILE A 238 4.67 27.31 3.85
N LEU A 239 5.25 27.81 4.93
CA LEU A 239 4.89 27.45 6.31
C LEU A 239 3.71 28.30 6.80
N LEU A 240 2.64 27.64 7.23
CA LEU A 240 1.47 28.23 7.86
C LEU A 240 1.63 28.41 9.37
N LYS A 241 2.35 27.50 10.05
CA LYS A 241 2.53 27.56 11.52
C LYS A 241 3.72 26.75 12.00
N ARG A 242 4.65 27.34 12.75
CA ARG A 242 5.72 26.60 13.45
C ARG A 242 5.40 26.48 14.95
N ARG A 243 5.34 25.28 15.51
CA ARG A 243 5.19 25.05 16.95
C ARG A 243 6.58 25.06 17.58
N SER A 244 6.99 26.22 18.11
CA SER A 244 8.24 26.40 18.85
C SER A 244 8.21 25.64 20.18
N GLY A 245 8.85 24.47 20.24
CA GLY A 245 9.20 23.82 21.49
C GLY A 245 10.48 24.42 22.09
N VAL A 246 10.35 25.46 22.93
CA VAL A 246 11.09 25.76 24.19
C VAL A 246 12.28 24.79 24.45
N LEU A 247 13.58 25.13 24.47
CA LEU A 247 14.36 26.33 24.86
C LEU A 247 15.65 26.47 24.03
N ARG A 248 15.97 27.68 23.56
CA ARG A 248 17.37 28.14 23.58
C ARG A 248 17.67 28.54 25.03
N SER A 249 18.35 27.67 25.76
CA SER A 249 19.15 28.10 26.91
C SER A 249 20.37 28.83 26.34
N SER A 250 20.25 30.14 26.13
CA SER A 250 21.43 31.01 26.11
C SER A 250 21.76 31.31 27.57
N LYS A 251 22.65 30.49 28.14
CA LYS A 251 23.51 30.95 29.21
C LYS A 251 24.55 31.90 28.61
N GLN A 252 24.85 32.93 29.40
CA GLN A 252 25.83 34.00 29.25
C GLN A 252 25.35 35.20 28.44
#